data_AF-A0A942MUB1-F1
#
_entry.id   AF-A0A942MUB1-F1
#
_cell.length_a   1.000
_cell.length_b   1.000
_cell.length_c   1.000
_cell.angle_alpha   90.00
_cell.angle_beta   90.00
_cell.angle_gamma   90.00
#
_symmetry.space_group_name_H-M   'P 1'
#
loop_
_entity.id
_entity.type
_entity.pdbx_description
1 polymer ?
#
loop_
_entity_poly.entity_id
_entity_poly.type
_entity_poly.pdbx_seq_one_letter_code
_entity_poly.pdbx_strand_id
1 'polypeptide(L)'
;MKRRGVRFLSQIKLLPPDVDIETKRVLRQLARSHRALAELKGLSETMPNKNVLLNAITINEAKDSSEIENIITTHDELFKAMSLLNY
;
A
#
# COMPACT_ATOMS: atom_id res chain seq x y z
N MET A 1 37.46 13.25 12.47
CA MET A 1 36.64 12.31 11.67
C MET A 1 35.26 12.20 12.33
N LYS A 2 34.28 13.03 11.92
CA LYS A 2 32.97 13.18 12.59
C LYS A 2 31.91 12.49 11.72
N ARG A 3 31.22 11.49 12.28
CA ARG A 3 30.22 10.65 11.59
C ARG A 3 29.11 11.52 10.99
N ARG A 4 29.01 11.57 9.65
CA ARG A 4 28.04 12.35 8.85
C ARG A 4 26.65 11.70 8.74
N GLY A 5 26.23 10.89 9.73
CA GLY A 5 25.03 10.04 9.60
C GLY A 5 23.79 10.46 10.37
N VAL A 6 23.88 11.35 11.37
CA VAL A 6 22.78 11.55 12.35
C VAL A 6 22.04 12.88 12.18
N ARG A 7 22.39 13.69 11.18
CA ARG A 7 21.89 15.08 11.04
C ARG A 7 20.64 15.24 10.17
N PHE A 8 20.09 14.15 9.62
CA PHE A 8 18.97 14.22 8.66
C PHE A 8 17.58 14.13 9.31
N LEU A 9 17.45 13.44 10.45
CA LEU A 9 16.17 13.31 11.16
C LEU A 9 15.75 14.60 11.90
N SER A 10 16.70 15.51 12.17
CA SER A 10 16.43 16.76 12.90
C SER A 10 15.67 17.82 12.08
N GLN A 11 15.33 17.55 10.82
CA GLN A 11 14.60 18.46 9.94
C GLN A 11 13.18 18.00 9.60
N ILE A 12 12.74 16.85 10.12
CA ILE A 12 11.38 16.36 9.90
C ILE A 12 10.46 17.05 10.91
N LYS A 13 9.52 17.86 10.43
CA LYS A 13 8.44 18.38 11.28
C LYS A 13 7.55 17.22 11.72
N LEU A 14 7.22 17.19 13.01
CA LEU A 14 6.33 16.19 13.58
C LEU A 14 4.91 16.39 13.04
N LEU A 15 4.16 15.29 12.92
CA LEU A 15 2.74 15.33 12.62
C LEU A 15 1.95 15.61 13.92
N PRO A 16 0.82 16.35 13.85
CA PRO A 16 0.22 16.93 12.64
C PRO A 16 0.92 18.22 12.18
N PRO A 17 0.84 18.57 10.89
CA PRO A 17 1.36 19.84 10.40
C PRO A 17 0.49 21.01 10.88
N ASP A 18 1.09 22.16 11.19
CA ASP A 18 0.40 23.39 11.61
C ASP A 18 -0.35 24.12 10.48
N VAL A 19 -0.70 23.41 9.40
CA VAL A 19 -1.41 23.96 8.24
C VAL A 19 -2.69 23.19 8.00
N ASP A 20 -3.70 23.87 7.47
CA ASP A 20 -4.91 23.21 7.00
C ASP A 20 -4.60 22.34 5.77
N ILE A 21 -4.85 21.04 5.92
CA ILE A 21 -4.63 20.03 4.88
C ILE A 21 -5.90 19.76 4.06
N GLU A 22 -7.07 20.21 4.52
CA GLU A 22 -8.37 19.96 3.90
C GLU A 22 -8.64 20.91 2.72
N THR A 23 -7.84 20.77 1.68
CA THR A 23 -8.03 21.56 0.46
C THR A 23 -9.19 21.02 -0.39
N LYS A 24 -9.87 21.89 -1.15
CA LYS A 24 -10.89 21.47 -2.14
C LYS A 24 -10.38 20.37 -3.09
N ARG A 25 -9.09 20.40 -3.45
CA ARG A 25 -8.46 19.38 -4.29
C ARG A 25 -8.41 18.02 -3.58
N VAL A 26 -7.93 18.00 -2.33
CA VAL A 26 -7.86 16.78 -1.51
C VAL A 26 -9.25 16.21 -1.27
N LEU A 27 -10.22 17.04 -0.87
CA LEU A 27 -11.58 16.59 -0.59
C LEU A 27 -12.29 16.02 -1.83
N ARG A 28 -12.08 16.62 -3.02
CA ARG A 28 -12.61 16.07 -4.28
C ARG A 28 -11.97 14.73 -4.65
N GLN A 29 -10.66 14.58 -4.43
CA GLN A 29 -9.98 13.31 -4.69
C GLN A 29 -10.41 12.24 -3.67
N LEU A 30 -10.52 12.61 -2.39
CA LEU A 30 -11.02 11.74 -1.33
C LEU A 30 -12.39 11.15 -1.68
N ALA A 31 -13.33 11.97 -2.13
CA ALA A 31 -14.65 11.49 -2.54
C ALA A 31 -14.60 10.47 -3.68
N ARG A 32 -13.70 10.65 -4.67
CA ARG A 32 -13.50 9.72 -5.78
C ARG A 32 -12.89 8.40 -5.32
N SER A 33 -11.81 8.48 -4.54
CA SER A 33 -11.13 7.30 -3.99
C SER A 33 -12.05 6.50 -3.07
N HIS A 34 -12.81 7.18 -2.19
CA HIS A 34 -13.78 6.55 -1.31
C HIS A 34 -14.87 5.80 -2.10
N ARG A 35 -15.38 6.39 -3.19
CA ARG A 35 -16.37 5.70 -4.04
C ARG A 35 -15.80 4.43 -4.66
N ALA A 36 -14.62 4.49 -5.25
CA ALA A 36 -13.98 3.32 -5.85
C ALA A 36 -13.71 2.20 -4.82
N LEU A 37 -13.27 2.57 -3.61
CA LEU A 37 -13.09 1.61 -2.52
C LEU A 37 -14.42 1.01 -2.04
N ALA A 38 -15.49 1.80 -1.99
CA ALA A 38 -16.82 1.31 -1.63
C ALA A 38 -17.38 0.35 -2.69
N GLU A 39 -17.17 0.63 -3.97
CA GLU A 39 -17.52 -0.27 -5.08
C GLU A 39 -16.76 -1.60 -4.98
N LEU A 40 -15.43 -1.55 -4.80
CA LEU A 40 -14.62 -2.76 -4.58
C LEU A 40 -15.10 -3.57 -3.37
N LYS A 41 -15.38 -2.89 -2.25
CA LYS A 41 -15.91 -3.53 -1.05
C LYS A 41 -17.24 -4.22 -1.36
N GLY A 42 -18.18 -3.52 -2.01
CA GLY A 42 -19.46 -4.09 -2.41
C GLY A 42 -19.32 -5.31 -3.32
N LEU A 43 -18.46 -5.24 -4.33
CA LEU A 43 -18.19 -6.37 -5.22
C LEU A 43 -17.57 -7.56 -4.47
N SER A 44 -16.63 -7.30 -3.56
CA SER A 44 -16.00 -8.35 -2.75
C SER A 44 -17.01 -9.10 -1.87
N GLU A 45 -18.06 -8.43 -1.39
CA GLU A 45 -19.15 -9.08 -0.63
C GLU A 45 -19.96 -10.06 -1.46
N THR A 46 -19.99 -9.91 -2.79
CA THR A 46 -20.71 -10.83 -3.69
C THR A 46 -19.89 -12.08 -4.06
N MET A 47 -18.60 -12.10 -3.72
CA MET A 47 -17.71 -13.20 -4.10
C MET A 47 -17.92 -14.43 -3.20
N PRO A 48 -18.02 -15.64 -3.77
CA PRO A 48 -18.12 -16.89 -3.00
C PRO A 48 -16.92 -17.14 -2.08
N ASN A 49 -15.73 -16.70 -2.49
CA ASN A 49 -14.50 -16.81 -1.71
C ASN A 49 -13.65 -15.54 -1.85
N LYS A 50 -13.65 -14.71 -0.82
CA LYS A 50 -12.90 -13.44 -0.77
C LYS A 50 -11.39 -13.62 -0.72
N ASN A 51 -10.90 -14.77 -0.24
CA ASN A 51 -9.47 -15.05 -0.12
C ASN A 51 -8.78 -15.06 -1.50
N VAL A 52 -9.51 -15.41 -2.57
CA VAL A 52 -8.98 -15.35 -3.94
C VAL A 52 -8.58 -13.92 -4.32
N LEU A 53 -9.45 -12.94 -4.04
CA LEU A 53 -9.18 -11.53 -4.31
C LEU A 53 -8.05 -11.02 -3.42
N LEU A 54 -8.08 -11.35 -2.12
CA LEU A 54 -7.06 -10.91 -1.17
C LEU A 54 -5.67 -11.44 -1.57
N ASN A 55 -5.56 -12.73 -1.91
CA ASN A 55 -4.30 -13.34 -2.33
C ASN A 55 -3.78 -12.71 -3.63
N ALA A 56 -4.66 -12.46 -4.60
CA ALA A 56 -4.27 -11.80 -5.84
C ALA A 56 -3.75 -10.38 -5.59
N ILE A 57 -4.43 -9.57 -4.76
CA ILE A 57 -3.98 -8.22 -4.42
C ILE A 57 -2.63 -8.27 -3.70
N THR A 58 -2.49 -9.12 -2.69
CA THR A 58 -1.25 -9.23 -1.90
C THR A 58 -0.05 -9.62 -2.76
N ILE A 59 -0.19 -10.58 -3.67
CA ILE A 59 0.91 -11.01 -4.54
C ILE A 59 1.32 -9.89 -5.50
N ASN A 60 0.35 -9.22 -6.13
CA ASN A 60 0.68 -8.12 -7.06
C ASN A 60 1.33 -6.94 -6.32
N GLU A 61 0.81 -6.58 -5.14
CA GLU A 61 1.40 -5.52 -4.31
C GLU A 61 2.82 -5.86 -3.87
N ALA A 62 3.06 -7.09 -3.40
CA ALA A 62 4.40 -7.53 -2.99
C ALA A 62 5.39 -7.50 -4.16
N LYS A 63 4.97 -7.94 -5.35
CA LYS A 63 5.79 -7.88 -6.56
C LYS A 63 6.12 -6.43 -6.92
N ASP A 64 5.10 -5.59 -7.06
CA ASP A 64 5.26 -4.23 -7.59
C ASP A 64 6.01 -3.33 -6.59
N SER A 65 5.77 -3.49 -5.28
CA SER A 65 6.56 -2.84 -4.23
C SER A 65 8.04 -3.28 -4.26
N SER A 66 8.31 -4.58 -4.43
CA SER A 66 9.69 -5.10 -4.50
C SER A 66 10.43 -4.61 -5.76
N GLU A 67 9.71 -4.48 -6.88
CA GLU A 67 10.28 -3.99 -8.14
C GLU A 67 10.78 -2.53 -8.01
N ILE A 68 10.06 -1.68 -7.26
CA ILE A 68 10.50 -0.31 -6.94
C ILE A 68 11.82 -0.31 -6.15
N GLU A 69 12.04 -1.32 -5.31
CA GLU A 69 13.26 -1.48 -4.50
C GLU A 69 14.42 -2.15 -5.26
N ASN A 70 14.26 -2.45 -6.55
CA ASN A 70 15.19 -3.25 -7.37
C ASN A 70 15.32 -4.72 -6.92
N ILE A 71 14.30 -5.25 -6.25
CA ILE A 71 14.21 -6.67 -5.90
C ILE A 71 13.31 -7.35 -6.93
N ILE A 72 13.92 -8.05 -7.89
CA ILE A 72 13.20 -8.74 -8.96
C ILE A 72 12.72 -10.09 -8.42
N THR A 73 11.40 -10.27 -8.36
CA THR A 73 10.74 -11.52 -7.99
C THR A 73 9.61 -11.85 -8.96
N THR A 74 9.19 -13.11 -9.03
CA THR A 74 8.14 -13.57 -9.94
C THR A 74 6.86 -13.96 -9.21
N HIS A 75 5.71 -13.96 -9.91
CA HIS A 75 4.42 -14.39 -9.36
C HIS A 75 4.47 -15.82 -8.81
N ASP A 76 5.17 -16.74 -9.46
CA ASP A 76 5.27 -18.14 -9.03
C ASP A 76 6.05 -18.29 -7.73
N GLU A 77 7.12 -17.51 -7.55
CA GLU A 77 7.90 -17.51 -6.30
C GLU A 77 7.09 -16.93 -5.14
N LEU A 78 6.38 -15.83 -5.38
CA LEU A 78 5.50 -15.21 -4.39
C LEU A 78 4.31 -16.10 -4.02
N PHE A 79 3.69 -16.75 -5.00
CA PHE A 79 2.58 -17.68 -4.77
C PHE A 79 3.03 -18.89 -3.95
N LYS A 80 4.20 -19.46 -4.26
CA LYS A 80 4.80 -20.55 -3.45
C LYS A 80 5.08 -20.10 -2.02
N ALA A 81 5.66 -18.92 -1.82
CA ALA A 81 5.95 -18.38 -0.49
C ALA A 81 4.67 -18.18 0.34
N MET A 82 3.61 -17.63 -0.26
CA MET A 82 2.32 -17.43 0.38
C MET A 82 1.58 -18.74 0.68
N SER A 83 1.64 -19.72 -0.22
CA SER A 83 1.02 -21.04 -0.03
C SER A 83 1.71 -21.86 1.07
N LEU A 84 3.01 -21.68 1.29
CA LEU A 84 3.74 -22.35 2.38
C LEU A 84 3.43 -21.77 3.76
N LEU A 85 2.88 -20.55 3.81
CA LEU A 85 2.51 -19.86 5.04
C LEU A 85 1.07 -20.17 5.51
N ASN A 86 0.33 -21.05 4.82
CA ASN A 86 -1.03 -21.50 5.18
C ASN A 86 -1.95 -20.38 5.70
N TYR A 87 -2.29 -19.42 4.83
CA TYR A 87 -3.45 -18.53 5.02
C TYR A 87 -4.72 -19.13 4.37
#